data_AF-A0A921BAV1-F1
#
_entry.id   AF-A0A921BAV1-F1
#
_cell.length_a   1.000
_cell.length_b   1.000
_cell.length_c   1.000
_cell.angle_alpha   90.00
_cell.angle_beta   90.00
_cell.angle_gamma   90.00
#
_symmetry.space_group_name_H-M   'P 1'
#
loop_
_entity.id
_entity.type
_entity.pdbx_description
1 polymer ?
#
loop_
_entity_poly.entity_id
_entity_poly.type
_entity_poly.pdbx_seq_one_letter_code
_entity_poly.pdbx_strand_id
1 'polypeptide(L)'
;MAGEFTFASVGDLMIRRPASQLADPEVQEVFDLLRNADLAWAIWKGNWQTSRVYGPMKGFVGTHEVAADLKVMGIDMVIVLRTIYWILNSLVCFLLTHC
;
A
#
# COMPACT_ATOMS: atom_id res chain seq x y z
N MET A 1 -2.84 8.08 -31.86
CA MET A 1 -4.02 8.51 -31.08
C MET A 1 -3.58 8.60 -29.62
N ALA A 2 -3.86 9.72 -28.95
CA ALA A 2 -3.67 9.81 -27.50
C ALA A 2 -4.88 9.13 -26.84
N GLY A 3 -4.64 8.05 -26.09
CA GLY A 3 -5.65 7.46 -25.23
C GLY A 3 -5.72 8.22 -23.91
N GLU A 4 -6.87 8.16 -23.23
CA GLU A 4 -6.98 8.60 -21.85
C GLU A 4 -6.18 7.63 -20.95
N PHE A 5 -5.40 8.17 -20.03
CA PHE A 5 -4.65 7.40 -19.04
C PHE A 5 -4.87 8.04 -17.67
N THR A 6 -5.32 7.24 -16.72
CA THR A 6 -5.70 7.66 -15.38
C THR A 6 -4.66 7.19 -14.38
N PHE A 7 -4.21 8.12 -13.53
CA PHE A 7 -3.21 7.86 -12.51
C PHE A 7 -3.75 8.22 -11.14
N ALA A 8 -3.75 7.27 -10.21
CA ALA A 8 -4.18 7.48 -8.84
C ALA A 8 -2.99 7.45 -7.88
N SER A 9 -2.96 8.38 -6.94
CA SER A 9 -1.94 8.43 -5.90
C SER A 9 -2.59 8.45 -4.52
N VAL A 10 -2.09 7.58 -3.65
CA VAL A 10 -2.38 7.61 -2.23
C VAL A 10 -1.16 8.18 -1.52
N GLY A 11 -1.40 9.11 -0.61
CA GLY A 11 -0.36 9.64 0.28
C GLY A 11 0.14 8.60 1.27
N ASP A 12 0.34 9.01 2.52
CA ASP A 12 0.84 8.11 3.56
C ASP A 12 -0.15 6.98 3.86
N LEU A 13 0.17 5.78 3.37
CA LEU A 13 -0.54 4.55 3.61
C LEU A 13 0.01 3.88 4.86
N MET A 14 -0.85 3.80 5.89
CA MET A 14 -0.55 3.17 7.17
C MET A 14 -1.55 2.05 7.48
N ILE A 15 -1.41 0.92 6.79
CA ILE A 15 -2.27 -0.25 6.98
C ILE A 15 -1.46 -1.35 7.66
N ARG A 16 -1.99 -1.93 8.73
CA ARG A 16 -1.27 -2.95 9.54
C ARG A 16 -1.95 -4.32 9.52
N ARG A 17 -3.15 -4.39 8.96
CA ARG A 17 -3.98 -5.58 8.80
C ARG A 17 -4.77 -5.44 7.50
N PRO A 18 -5.18 -6.55 6.87
CA PRO A 18 -6.08 -6.49 5.73
C PRO A 18 -7.33 -5.65 6.03
N ALA A 19 -7.62 -4.71 5.15
CA ALA A 19 -8.72 -3.76 5.22
C ALA A 19 -9.60 -3.78 3.96
N SER A 20 -9.18 -4.45 2.89
CA SER A 20 -9.94 -4.49 1.63
C SER A 20 -11.35 -5.08 1.78
N GLN A 21 -11.55 -5.93 2.80
CA GLN A 21 -12.82 -6.61 3.10
C GLN A 21 -13.70 -5.87 4.12
N LEU A 22 -13.37 -4.61 4.46
CA LEU A 22 -14.25 -3.78 5.28
C LEU A 22 -15.61 -3.65 4.57
N ALA A 23 -16.68 -4.10 5.22
CA ALA A 23 -18.06 -4.00 4.74
C ALA A 23 -18.64 -2.59 4.94
N ASP A 24 -17.83 -1.58 4.64
CA ASP A 24 -18.18 -0.16 4.71
C ASP A 24 -18.25 0.37 3.26
N PRO A 25 -19.45 0.76 2.77
CA PRO A 25 -19.64 1.22 1.40
C PRO A 25 -18.77 2.43 1.04
N GLU A 26 -18.59 3.38 1.96
CA GLU A 26 -17.80 4.59 1.70
C GLU A 26 -16.32 4.24 1.52
N VAL A 27 -15.84 3.24 2.28
CA VAL A 27 -14.48 2.72 2.12
C VAL A 27 -14.31 1.98 0.79
N GLN A 28 -15.30 1.20 0.37
CA GLN A 28 -15.23 0.49 -0.92
C GLN A 28 -15.23 1.45 -2.11
N GLU A 29 -16.01 2.54 -2.06
CA GLU A 29 -16.00 3.58 -3.10
C GLU A 29 -14.61 4.22 -3.26
N VAL A 30 -13.89 4.44 -2.16
CA VAL A 30 -12.51 4.93 -2.23
C VAL A 30 -11.58 3.92 -2.90
N PHE A 31 -11.72 2.62 -2.61
CA PHE A 31 -10.94 1.59 -3.29
C PHE A 31 -11.29 1.47 -4.77
N ASP A 32 -12.55 1.72 -5.16
CA ASP A 32 -12.95 1.70 -6.56
C ASP A 32 -12.26 2.80 -7.38
N LEU A 33 -11.93 3.95 -6.78
CA LEU A 33 -11.10 4.97 -7.45
C LEU A 33 -9.70 4.45 -7.80
N LEU A 34 -9.12 3.61 -6.95
CA LEU A 34 -7.80 3.03 -7.17
C LEU A 34 -7.87 1.88 -8.18
N ARG A 35 -8.85 0.97 -8.03
CA ARG A 35 -9.06 -0.19 -8.91
C ARG A 35 -9.36 0.20 -10.35
N ASN A 36 -10.02 1.34 -10.57
CA ASN A 36 -10.39 1.83 -11.90
C ASN A 36 -9.29 2.68 -12.56
N ALA A 37 -8.18 2.97 -11.86
CA ALA A 37 -7.06 3.68 -12.43
C ALA A 37 -6.19 2.74 -13.29
N ASP A 38 -5.57 3.27 -14.34
CA ASP A 38 -4.61 2.51 -15.17
C ASP A 38 -3.31 2.23 -14.42
N LEU A 39 -2.99 3.07 -13.43
CA LEU A 39 -1.89 2.87 -12.49
C LEU A 39 -2.18 3.58 -11.17
N ALA A 40 -2.11 2.84 -10.06
CA ALA A 40 -2.21 3.39 -8.73
C ALA A 40 -0.95 3.11 -7.90
N TRP A 41 -0.47 4.13 -7.19
CA TRP A 41 0.65 4.00 -6.27
C TRP A 41 0.36 4.59 -4.90
N ALA A 42 1.09 4.11 -3.90
CA ALA A 42 0.97 4.59 -2.53
C ALA A 42 2.34 4.78 -1.87
N ILE A 43 2.41 5.74 -0.94
CA ILE A 43 3.55 5.91 -0.05
C ILE A 43 3.33 5.06 1.19
N TRP A 44 4.10 3.98 1.36
CA TRP A 44 4.00 3.16 2.56
C TRP A 44 4.85 3.74 3.69
N LYS A 45 4.16 4.15 4.77
CA LYS A 45 4.77 4.53 6.04
C LYS A 45 4.59 3.40 7.07
N GLY A 46 5.42 2.39 6.92
CA GLY A 46 5.50 1.26 7.84
C GLY A 46 6.73 0.40 7.55
N ASN A 47 7.04 -0.53 8.44
CA ASN A 47 8.03 -1.57 8.20
C ASN A 47 7.34 -2.81 7.59
N TRP A 48 8.10 -3.68 6.92
CA TRP A 48 7.62 -4.99 6.44
C TRP A 48 8.40 -6.08 7.18
N GLN A 49 7.72 -7.08 7.76
CA GLN A 49 8.37 -8.25 8.37
C GLN A 49 7.51 -9.48 8.18
N THR A 50 8.18 -10.56 7.80
CA THR A 50 7.62 -11.91 7.64
C THR A 50 7.46 -12.65 8.98
N SER A 51 8.00 -12.12 10.08
CA SER A 51 8.03 -12.86 11.36
C SER A 51 6.70 -12.74 12.12
N ARG A 52 6.15 -13.88 12.56
CA ARG A 52 4.95 -13.96 13.43
C ARG A 52 5.20 -13.50 14.88
N VAL A 53 6.41 -13.05 15.20
CA VAL A 53 6.92 -12.92 16.57
C VAL A 53 6.60 -11.57 17.20
N TYR A 54 6.16 -10.58 16.41
CA TYR A 54 5.73 -9.29 16.95
C TYR A 54 4.21 -9.23 17.08
N GLY A 55 3.74 -9.39 18.33
CA GLY A 55 2.39 -9.00 18.74
C GLY A 55 2.13 -7.50 18.50
N PRO A 56 0.90 -7.01 18.77
CA PRO A 56 0.19 -5.99 17.98
C PRO A 56 0.81 -4.59 17.89
N MET A 57 1.94 -4.31 18.56
CA MET A 57 2.55 -2.97 18.64
C MET A 57 4.08 -2.98 18.79
N LYS A 58 4.82 -3.76 17.99
CA LYS A 58 6.29 -3.62 17.95
C LYS A 58 6.82 -3.47 16.52
N GLY A 59 6.94 -2.21 16.10
CA GLY A 59 7.70 -1.80 14.91
C GLY A 59 6.91 -1.22 13.74
N PHE A 60 5.59 -0.99 13.88
CA PHE A 60 4.72 -0.53 12.77
C PHE A 60 4.86 -1.41 11.52
N VAL A 61 4.86 -2.71 11.75
CA VAL A 61 5.16 -3.67 10.70
C VAL A 61 3.86 -4.22 10.10
N GLY A 62 3.67 -4.09 8.78
CA GLY A 62 2.64 -4.81 8.04
C GLY A 62 3.03 -6.28 7.88
N THR A 63 2.05 -7.18 8.00
CA THR A 63 2.25 -8.60 7.72
C THR A 63 2.26 -8.84 6.20
N HIS A 64 2.79 -9.97 5.73
CA HIS A 64 2.85 -10.26 4.28
C HIS A 64 1.47 -10.31 3.61
N GLU A 65 0.43 -10.67 4.37
CA GLU A 65 -0.97 -10.64 3.94
C GLU A 65 -1.44 -9.23 3.55
N VAL A 66 -0.80 -8.18 4.10
CA VAL A 66 -1.12 -6.81 3.71
C VAL A 66 -0.69 -6.52 2.27
N ALA A 67 0.40 -7.12 1.74
CA ALA A 67 0.80 -6.90 0.34
C ALA A 67 -0.27 -7.43 -0.63
N ALA A 68 -0.78 -8.63 -0.36
CA ALA A 68 -1.88 -9.20 -1.12
C ALA A 68 -3.13 -8.32 -1.02
N ASP A 69 -3.41 -7.79 0.17
CA ASP A 69 -4.56 -6.92 0.40
C ASP A 69 -4.45 -5.56 -0.30
N LEU A 70 -3.26 -4.96 -0.37
CA LEU A 70 -3.02 -3.71 -1.11
C LEU A 70 -3.33 -3.87 -2.61
N LYS A 71 -3.01 -5.03 -3.17
CA LYS A 71 -3.34 -5.36 -4.56
C LYS A 71 -4.85 -5.48 -4.77
N VAL A 72 -5.58 -6.05 -3.80
CA VAL A 72 -7.07 -6.11 -3.83
C VAL A 72 -7.70 -4.72 -3.67
N MET A 73 -7.04 -3.80 -2.94
CA MET A 73 -7.43 -2.38 -2.90
C MET A 73 -7.17 -1.64 -4.22
N GLY A 74 -6.44 -2.24 -5.15
CA GLY A 74 -6.11 -1.63 -6.44
C GLY A 74 -4.79 -0.86 -6.46
N ILE A 75 -3.85 -1.11 -5.53
CA ILE A 75 -2.52 -0.49 -5.54
C ILE A 75 -1.55 -1.39 -6.32
N ASP A 76 -0.93 -0.84 -7.37
CA ASP A 76 0.03 -1.57 -8.22
C ASP A 76 1.47 -1.44 -7.72
N MET A 77 1.76 -0.29 -7.11
CA MET A 77 3.12 0.12 -6.75
C MET A 77 3.16 0.76 -5.37
N VAL A 78 4.17 0.37 -4.59
CA VAL A 78 4.40 0.97 -3.28
C VAL A 78 5.80 1.58 -3.24
N ILE A 79 5.85 2.83 -2.76
CA ILE A 79 7.08 3.54 -2.45
C ILE A 79 7.25 3.52 -0.93
N VAL A 80 8.33 2.91 -0.45
CA VAL A 80 8.59 2.82 0.99
C VAL A 80 9.35 4.04 1.48
N LEU A 81 8.77 4.76 2.44
CA LEU A 81 9.42 5.84 3.17
C LEU A 81 9.89 5.30 4.54
N ARG A 82 11.18 4.94 4.66
CA ARG A 82 11.79 4.56 5.95
C ARG A 82 11.83 5.77 6.88
N THR A 83 10.77 5.96 7.67
CA THR A 83 10.62 7.15 8.54
C THR A 83 11.20 6.95 9.95
N ILE A 84 12.30 6.20 10.08
CA ILE A 84 13.05 6.11 11.34
C ILE A 84 14.53 6.32 11.02
N TYR A 85 15.00 7.53 11.34
CA TYR A 85 16.37 8.05 11.50
C TYR A 85 17.05 8.94 10.46
N TRP A 86 16.79 8.93 9.16
CA TRP A 86 17.60 9.79 8.27
C TRP A 86 16.82 10.44 7.14
N ILE A 87 16.83 11.78 7.17
CA ILE A 87 16.67 12.66 6.01
C ILE A 87 17.76 12.26 5.00
N LEU A 88 17.36 12.10 3.74
CA LEU A 88 18.15 11.75 2.54
C LEU A 88 18.47 10.27 2.31
N ASN A 89 18.19 9.85 1.07
CA ASN A 89 18.56 8.59 0.40
C ASN A 89 17.75 7.34 0.75
N SER A 90 16.69 7.12 -0.03
CA SER A 90 16.60 6.04 -1.04
C SER A 90 15.13 5.71 -1.31
N LEU A 91 14.62 6.15 -2.46
CA LEU A 91 13.35 5.68 -3.01
C LEU A 91 13.53 4.23 -3.46
N VAL A 92 13.03 3.27 -2.68
CA VAL A 92 12.94 1.88 -3.11
C VAL A 92 11.50 1.64 -3.53
N CYS A 93 11.33 1.41 -4.83
CA CYS A 93 10.05 1.15 -5.47
C CYS A 93 9.86 -0.36 -5.60
N PHE A 94 8.76 -0.90 -5.07
CA PHE A 94 8.38 -2.30 -5.24
C PHE A 94 7.13 -2.38 -6.11
N LEU A 95 7.21 -3.11 -7.23
CA LEU A 95 6.05 -3.52 -8.03
C LEU A 95 5.42 -4.77 -7.40
N LEU A 96 4.10 -4.75 -7.17
CA LEU A 96 3.35 -5.84 -6.53
C LEU A 96 2.91 -6.95 -7.51
N THR A 97 3.59 -7.11 -8.64
CA THR A 97 3.16 -8.02 -9.72
C THR A 97 3.25 -9.51 -9.37
N HIS A 98 4.01 -9.90 -8.34
CA HIS A 98 4.30 -11.32 -8.02
C HIS A 98 3.95 -11.75 -6.57
N CYS A 99 3.05 -11.02 -5.90
CA CYS A 99 2.36 -11.51 -4.70
C CYS A 99 0.97 -12.05 -5.05
#